data_AF-A0A2A9NNE0-F1
#
_entry.id   AF-A0A2A9NNE0-F1
#
_cell.length_a   1.000
_cell.length_b   1.000
_cell.length_c   1.000
_cell.angle_alpha   90.00
_cell.angle_beta   90.00
_cell.angle_gamma   90.00
#
_symmetry.space_group_name_H-M   'P 1'
#
loop_
_entity.id
_entity.type
_entity.pdbx_description
1 polymer ?
#
loop_
_entity_poly.entity_id
_entity_poly.type
_entity_poly.pdbx_seq_one_letter_code
_entity_poly.pdbx_strand_id
1 'polypeptide(L)'
;MIPSIGSIPFIDRINQRYLSKRTTNELVKQALILISAASSSPKFLPQWLRRFGGNLDLLLRVMLECAPSPHSRRYVACAILGCRVGERNSQETTDNVQKLAIIWFGHLFWAFKTAGMDGIFPNYDDVLDQYIREEVIQRDGNRCVITGVYDWRRAQRDQVPKANLDYACILPRTTRVDASDEKSERNIHDYFSSSSWDILQQYMSISPEDEDTMLEELESAANAITMELDAGQSFQQFLFSLESDQVPEEYIIVAYEHTISELCTIPPRQDRIAFCASSLPQSGIPSPSPLFLQIHATISKILFLSRAGEVIDRINDFLGRSHPVLRRLDFESAKVTLELSESVERMFASSNVKQKKRRLSESEDLYEDIPRREPKKRKVI
;
A
#
# COMPACT_ATOMS: atom_id res chain seq x y z
N MET A 1 18.03 -24.57 -2.54
CA MET A 1 17.95 -23.32 -3.33
C MET A 1 16.52 -23.25 -3.84
N ILE A 2 15.69 -22.37 -3.28
CA ILE A 2 14.26 -22.29 -3.65
C ILE A 2 14.21 -21.43 -4.92
N PRO A 3 13.50 -21.85 -6.00
CA PRO A 3 13.33 -21.01 -7.17
C PRO A 3 12.67 -19.70 -6.73
N SER A 4 13.30 -18.55 -7.00
CA SER A 4 12.72 -17.26 -6.62
C SER A 4 11.32 -17.14 -7.23
N ILE A 5 10.44 -16.42 -6.57
CA ILE A 5 9.23 -15.92 -7.22
C ILE A 5 9.73 -14.98 -8.32
N GLY A 6 9.54 -15.37 -9.58
CA GLY A 6 10.24 -14.79 -10.74
C GLY A 6 11.17 -15.78 -11.47
N SER A 7 11.41 -16.96 -10.90
CA SER A 7 12.09 -18.04 -11.61
C SER A 7 11.25 -18.54 -12.79
N ILE A 8 11.92 -18.92 -13.89
CA ILE A 8 11.28 -19.50 -15.08
C ILE A 8 10.28 -20.61 -14.72
N PRO A 9 10.59 -21.57 -13.82
CA PRO A 9 9.63 -22.61 -13.45
C PRO A 9 8.36 -22.09 -12.76
N PHE A 10 8.44 -20.97 -12.02
CA PHE A 10 7.27 -20.36 -11.40
C PHE A 10 6.39 -19.67 -12.45
N ILE A 11 7.00 -18.90 -13.35
CA ILE A 11 6.32 -18.22 -14.46
C ILE A 11 5.64 -19.25 -15.37
N ASP A 12 6.32 -20.34 -15.71
CA ASP A 12 5.75 -21.43 -16.51
C ASP A 12 4.51 -22.05 -15.85
N ARG A 13 4.52 -22.21 -14.51
CA ARG A 13 3.36 -22.70 -13.78
C ARG A 13 2.19 -21.72 -13.82
N ILE A 14 2.45 -20.41 -13.72
CA ILE A 14 1.41 -19.39 -13.87
C ILE A 14 0.82 -19.48 -15.29
N ASN A 15 1.67 -19.46 -16.32
CA ASN A 15 1.25 -19.49 -17.71
C ASN A 15 0.47 -20.76 -18.06
N GLN A 16 0.91 -21.93 -17.58
CA GLN A 16 0.20 -23.19 -17.76
C GLN A 16 -1.23 -23.13 -17.19
N ARG A 17 -1.42 -22.49 -16.02
CA ARG A 17 -2.75 -22.33 -15.40
C ARG A 17 -3.57 -21.27 -16.11
N TYR A 18 -2.93 -20.17 -16.50
CA TYR A 18 -3.55 -19.07 -17.20
C TYR A 18 -4.13 -19.51 -18.55
N LEU A 19 -3.39 -20.34 -19.29
CA LEU A 19 -3.82 -20.90 -20.59
C LEU A 19 -4.70 -22.16 -20.46
N SER A 20 -4.98 -22.61 -19.23
CA SER A 20 -5.80 -23.83 -19.04
C SER A 20 -7.27 -23.62 -19.42
N LYS A 21 -7.95 -24.69 -19.84
CA LYS A 21 -9.39 -24.68 -20.16
C LYS A 21 -10.32 -24.44 -18.95
N ARG A 22 -9.76 -24.30 -17.75
CA ARG A 22 -10.53 -24.07 -16.51
C ARG A 22 -11.09 -22.66 -16.50
N THR A 23 -12.30 -22.52 -15.98
CA THR A 23 -12.94 -21.21 -15.83
C THR A 23 -12.24 -20.39 -14.75
N THR A 24 -12.33 -19.06 -14.81
CA THR A 24 -11.78 -18.17 -13.77
C THR A 24 -12.36 -18.51 -12.39
N ASN A 25 -13.66 -18.80 -12.30
CA ASN A 25 -14.30 -19.17 -11.04
C ASN A 25 -13.75 -20.47 -10.43
N GLU A 26 -13.43 -21.47 -11.25
CA GLU A 26 -12.79 -22.71 -10.79
C GLU A 26 -11.38 -22.46 -10.26
N LEU A 27 -10.61 -21.61 -10.92
CA LEU A 27 -9.26 -21.23 -10.49
C LEU A 27 -9.31 -20.44 -9.17
N VAL A 28 -10.20 -19.45 -9.07
CA VAL A 28 -10.42 -18.66 -7.84
C VAL A 28 -10.81 -19.58 -6.69
N LYS A 29 -11.76 -20.49 -6.89
CA LYS A 29 -12.17 -21.47 -5.87
C LYS A 29 -10.96 -22.30 -5.40
N GLN A 30 -10.11 -22.76 -6.30
CA GLN A 30 -8.92 -23.53 -5.94
C GLN A 30 -7.87 -22.68 -5.21
N ALA A 31 -7.66 -21.43 -5.64
CA ALA A 31 -6.76 -20.49 -5.00
C ALA A 31 -7.20 -20.20 -3.55
N LEU A 32 -8.49 -19.95 -3.32
CA LEU A 32 -9.04 -19.73 -1.98
C LEU A 32 -8.84 -20.93 -1.05
N ILE A 33 -8.99 -22.15 -1.56
CA ILE A 33 -8.73 -23.34 -0.75
C ILE A 33 -7.23 -23.47 -0.44
N LEU A 34 -6.35 -23.13 -1.38
CA LEU A 34 -4.90 -23.13 -1.16
C LEU A 34 -4.50 -22.09 -0.12
N ILE A 35 -5.08 -20.89 -0.17
CA ILE A 35 -4.88 -19.84 0.85
C ILE A 35 -5.28 -20.36 2.24
N SER A 36 -6.48 -20.95 2.39
CA SER A 36 -6.93 -21.50 3.67
C SER A 36 -6.00 -22.59 4.21
N ALA A 37 -5.47 -23.44 3.32
CA ALA A 37 -4.55 -24.50 3.71
C ALA A 37 -3.21 -23.93 4.18
N ALA A 38 -2.65 -22.95 3.45
CA ALA A 38 -1.41 -22.28 3.82
C ALA A 38 -1.54 -21.48 5.12
N SER A 39 -2.65 -20.73 5.28
CA SER A 39 -2.88 -19.88 6.46
C SER A 39 -3.12 -20.66 7.76
N SER A 40 -3.42 -21.95 7.66
CA SER A 40 -3.51 -22.85 8.82
C SER A 40 -2.13 -23.10 9.46
N SER A 41 -1.03 -22.81 8.76
CA SER A 41 0.32 -22.91 9.32
C SER A 41 0.66 -21.71 10.21
N PRO A 42 1.17 -21.91 11.44
CA PRO A 42 1.57 -20.80 12.32
C PRO A 42 2.75 -19.98 11.78
N LYS A 43 3.47 -20.52 10.78
CA LYS A 43 4.59 -19.86 10.10
C LYS A 43 4.16 -19.00 8.92
N PHE A 44 2.89 -19.07 8.50
CA PHE A 44 2.40 -18.35 7.32
C PHE A 44 2.47 -16.83 7.46
N LEU A 45 2.29 -16.30 8.67
CA LEU A 45 2.47 -14.88 8.96
C LEU A 45 3.84 -14.66 9.63
N PRO A 46 4.78 -13.94 8.99
CA PRO A 46 6.06 -13.59 9.59
C PRO A 46 5.86 -12.84 10.90
N GLN A 47 6.76 -13.08 11.86
CA GLN A 47 6.58 -12.52 13.20
C GLN A 47 6.72 -10.99 13.23
N TRP A 48 7.64 -10.43 12.43
CA TRP A 48 7.76 -8.98 12.26
C TRP A 48 6.45 -8.36 11.77
N LEU A 49 5.75 -8.99 10.83
CA LEU A 49 4.50 -8.47 10.27
C LEU A 49 3.32 -8.66 11.26
N ARG A 50 3.34 -9.76 12.03
CA ARG A 50 2.36 -10.03 13.09
C ARG A 50 2.34 -8.94 14.15
N ARG A 51 3.51 -8.37 14.49
CA ARG A 51 3.65 -7.25 15.44
C ARG A 51 2.77 -6.05 15.07
N PHE A 52 2.58 -5.79 13.78
CA PHE A 52 1.82 -4.66 13.27
C PHE A 52 0.35 -5.01 12.96
N GLY A 53 -0.06 -6.26 13.24
CA GLY A 53 -1.42 -6.75 12.95
C GLY A 53 -1.63 -7.16 11.50
N GLY A 54 -0.57 -7.47 10.75
CA GLY A 54 -0.70 -7.86 9.34
C GLY A 54 -1.42 -9.18 9.14
N ASN A 55 -2.10 -9.30 8.00
CA ASN A 55 -2.87 -10.49 7.62
C ASN A 55 -2.68 -10.78 6.12
N LEU A 56 -1.76 -11.70 5.81
CA LEU A 56 -1.42 -12.06 4.43
C LEU A 56 -2.52 -12.89 3.74
N ASP A 57 -3.31 -13.68 4.47
CA ASP A 57 -4.36 -14.49 3.84
C ASP A 57 -5.55 -13.63 3.46
N LEU A 58 -5.90 -12.65 4.29
CA LEU A 58 -6.90 -11.64 3.98
C LEU A 58 -6.47 -10.80 2.78
N LEU A 59 -5.21 -10.35 2.72
CA LEU A 59 -4.67 -9.61 1.57
C LEU A 59 -4.89 -10.37 0.25
N LEU A 60 -4.49 -11.64 0.18
CA LEU A 60 -4.65 -12.46 -1.03
C LEU A 60 -6.13 -12.66 -1.41
N ARG A 61 -7.03 -12.82 -0.43
CA ARG A 61 -8.48 -12.95 -0.67
C ARG A 61 -9.07 -11.66 -1.22
N VAL A 62 -8.72 -10.52 -0.63
CA VAL A 62 -9.19 -9.20 -1.06
C VAL A 62 -8.67 -8.88 -2.45
N MET A 63 -7.43 -9.22 -2.80
CA MET A 63 -6.93 -9.06 -4.16
C MET A 63 -7.72 -9.87 -5.21
N LEU A 64 -8.21 -11.08 -4.85
CA LEU A 64 -9.09 -11.88 -5.71
C LEU A 64 -10.51 -11.31 -5.84
N GLU A 65 -10.97 -10.57 -4.84
CA GLU A 65 -12.31 -9.97 -4.79
C GLU A 65 -12.34 -8.62 -5.51
N CYS A 66 -11.33 -7.78 -5.28
CA CYS A 66 -11.21 -6.43 -5.81
C CYS A 66 -10.56 -6.37 -7.20
N ALA A 67 -10.25 -7.51 -7.82
CA ALA A 67 -9.62 -7.53 -9.14
C ALA A 67 -10.47 -6.77 -10.18
N PRO A 68 -9.92 -5.78 -10.90
CA PRO A 68 -10.69 -4.85 -11.73
C PRO A 68 -11.26 -5.50 -12.99
N SER A 69 -10.71 -6.65 -13.42
CA SER A 69 -11.18 -7.38 -14.59
C SER A 69 -11.16 -8.91 -14.37
N PRO A 70 -11.89 -9.68 -15.20
CA PRO A 70 -11.79 -11.14 -15.20
C PRO A 70 -10.37 -11.66 -15.48
N HIS A 71 -9.58 -10.93 -16.27
CA HIS A 71 -8.18 -11.27 -16.58
C HIS A 71 -7.30 -11.08 -15.34
N SER A 72 -7.41 -9.93 -14.68
CA SER A 72 -6.76 -9.63 -13.40
C SER A 72 -7.07 -10.69 -12.34
N ARG A 73 -8.35 -11.04 -12.20
CA ARG A 73 -8.80 -12.05 -11.24
C ARG A 73 -8.22 -13.43 -11.53
N ARG A 74 -8.14 -13.78 -12.81
CA ARG A 74 -7.51 -15.02 -13.27
C ARG A 74 -6.01 -15.01 -13.00
N TYR A 75 -5.31 -13.90 -13.28
CA TYR A 75 -3.89 -13.73 -13.00
C TYR A 75 -3.58 -13.98 -11.52
N VAL A 76 -4.30 -13.32 -10.60
CA VAL A 76 -4.11 -13.52 -9.15
C VAL A 76 -4.34 -14.97 -8.74
N ALA A 77 -5.42 -15.60 -9.23
CA ALA A 77 -5.69 -17.00 -8.94
C ALA A 77 -4.58 -17.94 -9.47
N CYS A 78 -4.07 -17.68 -10.68
CA CYS A 78 -2.98 -18.43 -11.28
C CYS A 78 -1.66 -18.24 -10.53
N ALA A 79 -1.33 -17.03 -10.10
CA ALA A 79 -0.14 -16.73 -9.30
C ALA A 79 -0.15 -17.52 -7.98
N ILE A 80 -1.28 -17.50 -7.26
CA ILE A 80 -1.47 -18.27 -6.02
C ILE A 80 -1.34 -19.77 -6.28
N LEU A 81 -1.99 -20.29 -7.33
CA LEU A 81 -1.92 -21.71 -7.69
C LEU A 81 -0.53 -22.13 -8.18
N GLY A 82 0.25 -21.21 -8.76
CA GLY A 82 1.63 -21.40 -9.18
C GLY A 82 2.60 -21.65 -8.01
N CYS A 83 2.22 -21.25 -6.79
CA CYS A 83 2.99 -21.52 -5.57
C CYS A 83 2.94 -22.99 -5.13
N ARG A 84 1.98 -23.79 -5.64
CA ARG A 84 1.81 -25.18 -5.25
C ARG A 84 2.98 -26.03 -5.75
N VAL A 85 3.71 -26.64 -4.82
CA VAL A 85 4.78 -27.60 -5.10
C VAL A 85 4.48 -28.92 -4.36
N GLY A 86 4.35 -29.99 -5.13
CA GLY A 86 4.02 -31.32 -4.61
C GLY A 86 2.62 -31.40 -3.96
N GLU A 87 2.59 -31.90 -2.73
CA GLU A 87 1.36 -32.04 -1.94
C GLU A 87 0.78 -30.68 -1.58
N ARG A 88 -0.56 -30.63 -1.46
CA ARG A 88 -1.30 -29.38 -1.21
C ARG A 88 -0.89 -28.67 0.08
N ASN A 89 -0.52 -29.45 1.11
CA ASN A 89 -0.20 -28.95 2.44
C ASN A 89 1.31 -29.02 2.73
N SER A 90 2.15 -29.06 1.67
CA SER A 90 3.60 -29.07 1.87
C SER A 90 4.05 -27.74 2.50
N GLN A 91 5.08 -27.81 3.34
CA GLN A 91 5.70 -26.62 3.92
C GLN A 91 6.21 -25.68 2.81
N GLU A 92 6.76 -26.25 1.73
CA GLU A 92 7.23 -25.49 0.56
C GLU A 92 6.10 -24.71 -0.12
N THR A 93 4.91 -25.32 -0.28
CA THR A 93 3.74 -24.61 -0.81
C THR A 93 3.35 -23.44 0.11
N THR A 94 3.33 -23.67 1.42
CA THR A 94 3.03 -22.62 2.41
C THR A 94 4.03 -21.46 2.30
N ASP A 95 5.33 -21.76 2.25
CA ASP A 95 6.40 -20.77 2.14
C ASP A 95 6.28 -19.98 0.83
N ASN A 96 5.94 -20.63 -0.28
CA ASN A 96 5.77 -19.96 -1.58
C ASN A 96 4.54 -19.03 -1.61
N VAL A 97 3.42 -19.44 -1.00
CA VAL A 97 2.23 -18.58 -0.90
C VAL A 97 2.51 -17.38 0.01
N GLN A 98 3.19 -17.61 1.14
CA GLN A 98 3.62 -16.53 2.04
C GLN A 98 4.51 -15.53 1.31
N LYS A 99 5.55 -16.01 0.61
CA LYS A 99 6.47 -15.12 -0.11
C LYS A 99 5.76 -14.34 -1.21
N LEU A 100 4.81 -14.93 -1.94
CA LEU A 100 4.01 -14.22 -2.94
C LEU A 100 3.24 -13.06 -2.30
N ALA A 101 2.59 -13.32 -1.16
CA ALA A 101 1.85 -12.28 -0.44
C ALA A 101 2.77 -11.16 0.08
N ILE A 102 3.97 -11.49 0.58
CA ILE A 102 4.97 -10.50 1.01
C ILE A 102 5.46 -9.67 -0.17
N ILE A 103 5.70 -10.27 -1.33
CA ILE A 103 6.14 -9.56 -2.53
C ILE A 103 5.07 -8.56 -2.97
N TRP A 104 3.80 -8.96 -3.04
CA TRP A 104 2.72 -8.04 -3.39
C TRP A 104 2.52 -6.95 -2.32
N PHE A 105 2.60 -7.31 -1.03
CA PHE A 105 2.57 -6.35 0.07
C PHE A 105 3.66 -5.29 -0.06
N GLY A 106 4.90 -5.70 -0.29
CA GLY A 106 6.06 -4.82 -0.35
C GLY A 106 6.17 -4.01 -1.63
N HIS A 107 6.12 -4.68 -2.78
CA HIS A 107 6.41 -4.06 -4.07
C HIS A 107 5.22 -3.31 -4.67
N LEU A 108 3.98 -3.64 -4.29
CA LEU A 108 2.81 -2.89 -4.76
C LEU A 108 2.27 -1.99 -3.65
N PHE A 109 1.72 -2.58 -2.59
CA PHE A 109 0.92 -1.81 -1.63
C PHE A 109 1.75 -0.87 -0.75
N TRP A 110 2.87 -1.35 -0.20
CA TRP A 110 3.75 -0.53 0.62
C TRP A 110 4.43 0.58 -0.21
N ALA A 111 4.84 0.27 -1.45
CA ALA A 111 5.44 1.26 -2.35
C ALA A 111 4.47 2.41 -2.66
N PHE A 112 3.25 2.10 -3.10
CA PHE A 112 2.24 3.12 -3.41
C PHE A 112 1.85 3.94 -2.18
N LYS A 113 1.55 3.27 -1.06
CA LYS A 113 1.09 3.97 0.14
C LYS A 113 2.17 4.82 0.78
N THR A 114 3.42 4.36 0.82
CA THR A 114 4.53 5.12 1.40
C THR A 114 4.88 6.33 0.54
N ALA A 115 4.86 6.18 -0.79
CA ALA A 115 5.14 7.29 -1.70
C ALA A 115 4.07 8.39 -1.63
N GLY A 116 2.81 8.03 -1.37
CA GLY A 116 1.74 9.00 -1.11
C GLY A 116 1.94 9.86 0.15
N MET A 117 2.78 9.43 1.10
CA MET A 117 3.06 10.22 2.32
C MET A 117 4.05 11.37 2.07
N ASP A 118 5.00 11.18 1.14
CA ASP A 118 6.04 12.17 0.84
C ASP A 118 5.59 13.23 -0.18
N GLY A 119 4.54 12.92 -0.97
CA GLY A 119 3.98 13.81 -2.01
C GLY A 119 3.32 15.11 -1.50
N ILE A 120 3.37 15.38 -0.20
CA ILE A 120 2.75 16.57 0.43
C ILE A 120 3.63 17.82 0.30
N PHE A 121 4.93 17.65 0.04
CA PHE A 121 5.81 18.78 -0.22
C PHE A 121 6.51 18.55 -1.56
N PRO A 122 5.87 18.92 -2.68
CA PRO A 122 6.61 19.15 -3.91
C PRO A 122 7.82 20.01 -3.54
N ASN A 123 8.99 19.63 -4.04
CA ASN A 123 10.14 20.49 -3.88
C ASN A 123 9.75 21.77 -4.65
N TYR A 124 9.40 22.85 -3.95
CA TYR A 124 8.83 24.06 -4.56
C TYR A 124 9.75 24.69 -5.62
N ASP A 125 11.00 24.24 -5.67
CA ASP A 125 12.00 24.59 -6.67
C ASP A 125 11.90 23.76 -7.97
N ASP A 126 11.00 22.78 -8.06
CA ASP A 126 10.74 22.00 -9.28
C ASP A 126 9.75 22.74 -10.20
N VAL A 127 10.29 23.19 -11.34
CA VAL A 127 9.56 23.90 -12.39
C VAL A 127 8.39 23.06 -12.92
N LEU A 128 8.54 21.74 -12.99
CA LEU A 128 7.50 20.83 -13.47
C LEU A 128 6.29 20.80 -12.52
N ASP A 129 6.53 20.73 -11.21
CA ASP A 129 5.47 20.76 -10.20
C ASP A 129 4.70 22.08 -10.24
N GLN A 130 5.41 23.19 -10.39
CA GLN A 130 4.75 24.49 -10.54
C GLN A 130 3.90 24.55 -11.82
N TYR A 131 4.40 24.02 -12.94
CA TYR A 131 3.64 23.96 -14.20
C TYR A 131 2.35 23.14 -14.06
N ILE A 132 2.45 21.92 -13.53
CA ILE A 132 1.31 21.02 -13.33
C ILE A 132 0.30 21.64 -12.36
N ARG A 133 0.76 22.23 -11.25
CA ARG A 133 -0.11 22.91 -10.30
C ARG A 133 -0.96 23.99 -10.97
N GLU A 134 -0.34 24.82 -11.79
CA GLU A 134 -1.00 25.93 -12.47
C GLU A 134 -2.02 25.43 -13.50
N GLU A 135 -1.67 24.40 -14.28
CA GLU A 135 -2.57 23.76 -15.25
C GLU A 135 -3.79 23.13 -14.57
N VAL A 136 -3.58 22.33 -13.54
CA VAL A 136 -4.63 21.57 -12.86
C VAL A 136 -5.62 22.53 -12.17
N ILE A 137 -5.12 23.56 -11.49
CA ILE A 137 -5.95 24.60 -10.87
C ILE A 137 -6.76 25.36 -11.94
N GLN A 138 -6.15 25.68 -13.09
CA GLN A 138 -6.85 26.33 -14.20
C GLN A 138 -7.95 25.43 -14.79
N ARG A 139 -7.61 24.16 -15.07
CA ARG A 139 -8.54 23.14 -15.60
C ARG A 139 -9.77 23.01 -14.72
N ASP A 140 -9.57 22.96 -13.40
CA ASP A 140 -10.65 22.70 -12.45
C ASP A 140 -11.44 23.98 -12.10
N GLY A 141 -11.14 25.12 -12.73
CA GLY A 141 -11.86 26.38 -12.56
C GLY A 141 -11.48 27.13 -11.27
N ASN A 142 -10.24 26.98 -10.82
CA ASN A 142 -9.69 27.53 -9.59
C ASN A 142 -10.46 27.10 -8.33
N ARG A 143 -10.98 25.88 -8.31
CA ARG A 143 -11.72 25.30 -7.19
C ARG A 143 -11.25 23.88 -6.86
N CYS A 144 -11.38 23.50 -5.59
CA CYS A 144 -11.23 22.11 -5.19
C CYS A 144 -12.34 21.28 -5.82
N VAL A 145 -11.99 20.15 -6.44
CA VAL A 145 -13.01 19.29 -7.09
C VAL A 145 -13.92 18.58 -6.09
N ILE A 146 -13.45 18.39 -4.85
CA ILE A 146 -14.16 17.68 -3.78
C ILE A 146 -15.11 18.63 -3.03
N THR A 147 -14.58 19.74 -2.54
CA THR A 147 -15.29 20.66 -1.64
C THR A 147 -15.91 21.85 -2.37
N GLY A 148 -15.48 22.13 -3.60
CA GLY A 148 -15.93 23.28 -4.40
C GLY A 148 -15.38 24.63 -3.92
N VAL A 149 -14.49 24.65 -2.93
CA VAL A 149 -13.91 25.90 -2.40
C VAL A 149 -12.95 26.51 -3.40
N TYR A 150 -12.90 27.84 -3.47
CA TYR A 150 -12.07 28.54 -4.43
C TYR A 150 -10.64 28.77 -3.92
N ASP A 151 -9.66 28.80 -4.83
CA ASP A 151 -8.29 29.21 -4.50
C ASP A 151 -8.29 30.66 -4.03
N TRP A 152 -7.86 30.92 -2.80
CA TRP A 152 -7.85 32.26 -2.22
C TRP A 152 -7.03 33.26 -3.05
N ARG A 153 -6.02 32.80 -3.79
CA ARG A 153 -5.16 33.66 -4.63
C ARG A 153 -5.86 34.16 -5.89
N ARG A 154 -6.86 33.41 -6.38
CA ARG A 154 -7.52 33.64 -7.67
C ARG A 154 -8.99 33.98 -7.55
N ALA A 155 -9.60 33.67 -6.41
CA ALA A 155 -11.01 33.87 -6.15
C ALA A 155 -11.39 35.35 -6.15
N GLN A 156 -12.46 35.69 -6.86
CA GLN A 156 -13.13 36.99 -6.78
C GLN A 156 -13.67 37.25 -5.37
N ARG A 157 -14.03 38.50 -5.05
CA ARG A 157 -14.44 38.88 -3.69
C ARG A 157 -15.71 38.19 -3.21
N ASP A 158 -16.63 37.93 -4.13
CA ASP A 158 -17.93 37.28 -3.93
C ASP A 158 -17.86 35.74 -3.93
N GLN A 159 -16.75 35.16 -4.41
CA GLN A 159 -16.52 33.71 -4.41
C GLN A 159 -16.09 33.22 -3.03
N VAL A 160 -17.01 32.56 -2.32
CA VAL A 160 -16.78 31.95 -1.00
C VAL A 160 -17.42 30.55 -0.96
N PRO A 161 -16.89 29.60 -0.16
CA PRO A 161 -15.68 29.68 0.67
C PRO A 161 -14.36 29.67 -0.12
N LYS A 162 -13.26 30.11 0.52
CA LYS A 162 -11.90 30.16 -0.05
C LYS A 162 -10.92 29.33 0.78
N ALA A 163 -9.95 28.68 0.14
CA ALA A 163 -8.88 27.93 0.80
C ALA A 163 -7.56 28.02 0.01
N ASN A 164 -6.46 27.58 0.62
CA ASN A 164 -5.24 27.24 -0.11
C ASN A 164 -5.54 25.98 -0.93
N LEU A 165 -5.44 26.10 -2.26
CA LEU A 165 -5.52 24.95 -3.14
C LEU A 165 -4.13 24.52 -3.61
N ASP A 166 -3.99 23.22 -3.77
CA ASP A 166 -2.88 22.57 -4.44
C ASP A 166 -3.40 21.46 -5.36
N TYR A 167 -2.50 20.71 -5.97
CA TYR A 167 -2.86 19.48 -6.65
C TYR A 167 -2.48 18.25 -5.83
N ALA A 168 -3.28 17.20 -5.95
CA ALA A 168 -2.95 15.87 -5.46
C ALA A 168 -2.65 14.97 -6.66
N CYS A 169 -1.47 14.33 -6.66
CA CYS A 169 -1.18 13.28 -7.63
C CYS A 169 -2.13 12.08 -7.43
N ILE A 170 -2.63 11.51 -8.52
CA ILE A 170 -3.49 10.31 -8.49
C ILE A 170 -2.64 9.08 -8.21
N LEU A 171 -1.62 8.86 -9.02
CA LEU A 171 -0.56 7.89 -8.75
C LEU A 171 0.66 8.61 -8.19
N PRO A 172 1.23 8.12 -7.08
CA PRO A 172 2.41 8.73 -6.51
C PRO A 172 3.57 8.66 -7.50
N ARG A 173 4.34 9.75 -7.61
CA ARG A 173 5.61 9.74 -8.34
C ARG A 173 6.66 9.06 -7.49
N THR A 174 6.85 7.77 -7.72
CA THR A 174 7.85 6.94 -7.03
C THR A 174 9.25 7.11 -7.66
N THR A 175 9.62 8.33 -8.06
CA THR A 175 10.88 8.58 -8.78
C THR A 175 12.07 8.21 -7.92
N ARG A 176 13.02 7.49 -8.51
CA ARG A 176 14.36 7.33 -7.93
C ARG A 176 15.12 8.64 -8.11
N VAL A 177 15.73 9.11 -7.03
CA VAL A 177 16.59 10.31 -6.94
C VAL A 177 17.80 10.27 -7.90
N ASP A 178 18.10 9.11 -8.49
CA ASP A 178 19.34 8.87 -9.25
C ASP A 178 19.18 8.94 -10.77
N ALA A 179 18.06 9.44 -11.32
CA ALA A 179 17.89 9.67 -12.76
C ALA A 179 18.73 10.89 -13.23
N SER A 180 20.05 10.76 -13.20
CA SER A 180 20.99 11.86 -13.45
C SER A 180 21.43 12.01 -14.92
N ASP A 181 20.77 11.34 -15.87
CA ASP A 181 21.08 11.47 -17.30
C ASP A 181 19.87 12.02 -18.07
N GLU A 182 19.82 13.35 -18.21
CA GLU A 182 18.86 14.13 -19.02
C GLU A 182 18.77 13.67 -20.51
N LYS A 183 19.61 12.73 -20.94
CA LYS A 183 19.69 12.23 -22.32
C LYS A 183 19.13 10.82 -22.51
N SER A 184 18.74 10.11 -21.45
CA SER A 184 18.15 8.79 -21.58
C SER A 184 16.67 8.91 -21.96
N GLU A 185 16.22 8.07 -22.89
CA GLU A 185 14.78 7.93 -23.17
C GLU A 185 14.09 7.47 -21.88
N ARG A 186 13.04 8.19 -21.48
CA ARG A 186 12.25 7.87 -20.27
C ARG A 186 11.71 6.45 -20.37
N ASN A 187 11.65 5.78 -19.23
CA ASN A 187 11.12 4.42 -19.12
C ASN A 187 10.15 4.33 -17.93
N ILE A 188 9.14 3.46 -18.03
CA ILE A 188 8.20 3.18 -16.93
C ILE A 188 8.92 2.76 -15.63
N HIS A 189 10.11 2.17 -15.76
CA HIS A 189 10.96 1.76 -14.65
C HIS A 189 11.66 2.90 -13.90
N ASP A 190 11.61 4.12 -14.43
CA ASP A 190 12.04 5.33 -13.71
C ASP A 190 11.06 5.68 -12.59
N TYR A 191 9.80 5.26 -12.74
CA TYR A 191 8.74 5.42 -11.74
C TYR A 191 8.58 4.14 -10.92
N PHE A 192 8.51 2.96 -11.54
CA PHE A 192 8.19 1.73 -10.83
C PHE A 192 9.37 0.75 -10.82
N SER A 193 9.64 0.11 -9.68
CA SER A 193 10.55 -1.05 -9.69
C SER A 193 10.02 -2.11 -10.65
N SER A 194 10.90 -2.89 -11.31
CA SER A 194 10.45 -3.90 -12.29
C SER A 194 9.42 -4.86 -11.70
N SER A 195 9.60 -5.28 -10.43
CA SER A 195 8.60 -6.10 -9.74
C SER A 195 7.28 -5.36 -9.49
N SER A 196 7.32 -4.08 -9.10
CA SER A 196 6.12 -3.25 -8.93
C SER A 196 5.35 -3.13 -10.24
N TRP A 197 6.05 -2.84 -11.35
CA TRP A 197 5.46 -2.72 -12.67
C TRP A 197 4.87 -4.03 -13.14
N ASP A 198 5.60 -5.15 -13.07
CA ASP A 198 5.11 -6.46 -13.48
C ASP A 198 3.81 -6.85 -12.74
N ILE A 199 3.75 -6.58 -11.42
CA ILE A 199 2.56 -6.86 -10.63
C ILE A 199 1.42 -5.92 -11.07
N LEU A 200 1.68 -4.62 -11.20
CA LEU A 200 0.69 -3.62 -11.55
C LEU A 200 0.12 -3.87 -12.94
N GLN A 201 0.97 -4.06 -13.95
CA GLN A 201 0.59 -4.32 -15.34
C GLN A 201 -0.34 -5.54 -15.43
N GLN A 202 0.04 -6.65 -14.80
CA GLN A 202 -0.77 -7.88 -14.84
C GLN A 202 -2.04 -7.77 -13.99
N TYR A 203 -1.99 -7.11 -12.83
CA TYR A 203 -3.15 -6.96 -11.96
C TYR A 203 -4.17 -5.95 -12.49
N MET A 204 -3.72 -4.92 -13.20
CA MET A 204 -4.59 -3.92 -13.80
C MET A 204 -4.95 -4.24 -15.25
N SER A 205 -4.33 -5.28 -15.83
CA SER A 205 -4.49 -5.66 -17.25
C SER A 205 -4.11 -4.50 -18.20
N ILE A 206 -3.05 -3.77 -17.88
CA ILE A 206 -2.52 -2.66 -18.68
C ILE A 206 -1.93 -3.22 -19.97
N SER A 207 -2.37 -2.72 -21.12
CA SER A 207 -1.83 -3.12 -22.42
C SER A 207 -0.49 -2.40 -22.71
N PRO A 208 0.30 -2.88 -23.69
CA PRO A 208 1.50 -2.14 -24.12
C PRO A 208 1.19 -0.73 -24.61
N GLU A 209 0.04 -0.52 -25.26
CA GLU A 209 -0.39 0.81 -25.71
C GLU A 209 -0.75 1.73 -24.53
N ASP A 210 -1.36 1.17 -23.49
CA ASP A 210 -1.63 1.90 -22.24
C ASP A 210 -0.33 2.24 -21.50
N GLU A 211 0.72 1.40 -21.58
CA GLU A 211 2.02 1.67 -20.94
C GLU A 211 2.68 2.94 -21.48
N ASP A 212 2.74 3.10 -22.81
CA ASP A 212 3.28 4.30 -23.45
C ASP A 212 2.46 5.54 -23.05
N THR A 213 1.13 5.41 -23.06
CA THR A 213 0.22 6.49 -22.65
C THR A 213 0.41 6.86 -21.18
N MET A 214 0.53 5.88 -20.29
CA MET A 214 0.79 6.10 -18.86
C MET A 214 2.11 6.83 -18.66
N LEU A 215 3.17 6.46 -19.39
CA LEU A 215 4.48 7.10 -19.27
C LEU A 215 4.41 8.59 -19.63
N GLU A 216 3.63 8.96 -20.65
CA GLU A 216 3.38 10.36 -21.02
C GLU A 216 2.53 11.09 -19.97
N GLU A 217 1.55 10.41 -19.38
CA GLU A 217 0.58 11.01 -18.46
C GLU A 217 1.07 11.15 -17.00
N LEU A 218 2.04 10.34 -16.55
CA LEU A 218 2.53 10.33 -15.16
C LEU A 218 3.08 11.69 -14.69
N GLU A 219 3.67 12.45 -15.61
CA GLU A 219 4.23 13.79 -15.42
C GLU A 219 3.36 14.91 -16.02
N SER A 220 2.08 14.64 -16.26
CA SER A 220 1.15 15.63 -16.80
C SER A 220 0.01 15.95 -15.83
N ALA A 221 -0.82 16.95 -16.18
CA ALA A 221 -2.05 17.25 -15.45
C ALA A 221 -3.04 16.07 -15.40
N ALA A 222 -2.90 15.06 -16.26
CA ALA A 222 -3.74 13.85 -16.24
C ALA A 222 -3.52 13.01 -14.97
N ASN A 223 -2.34 13.08 -14.34
CA ASN A 223 -2.06 12.43 -13.06
C ASN A 223 -2.35 13.33 -11.85
N ALA A 224 -3.13 14.40 -12.00
CA ALA A 224 -3.31 15.38 -10.92
C ALA A 224 -4.73 15.95 -10.85
N ILE A 225 -5.14 16.30 -9.62
CA ILE A 225 -6.47 16.83 -9.31
C ILE A 225 -6.36 18.01 -8.34
N THR A 226 -7.09 19.10 -8.57
CA THR A 226 -7.11 20.23 -7.64
C THR A 226 -7.84 19.87 -6.35
N MET A 227 -7.14 19.94 -5.22
CA MET A 227 -7.68 19.65 -3.90
C MET A 227 -7.28 20.73 -2.90
N GLU A 228 -8.08 20.89 -1.85
CA GLU A 228 -7.62 21.56 -0.64
C GLU A 228 -6.67 20.61 0.12
N LEU A 229 -5.79 21.16 0.95
CA LEU A 229 -4.67 20.44 1.55
C LEU A 229 -5.05 19.13 2.25
N ASP A 230 -6.11 19.12 3.08
CA ASP A 230 -6.48 17.94 3.87
C ASP A 230 -7.15 16.87 2.99
N ALA A 231 -8.00 17.27 2.05
CA ALA A 231 -8.57 16.39 1.04
C ALA A 231 -7.47 15.76 0.16
N GLY A 232 -6.50 16.57 -0.29
CA GLY A 232 -5.37 16.11 -1.09
C GLY A 232 -4.53 15.08 -0.34
N GLN A 233 -4.20 15.38 0.92
CA GLN A 233 -3.48 14.46 1.79
C GLN A 233 -4.24 13.14 2.01
N SER A 234 -5.54 13.23 2.33
CA SER A 234 -6.38 12.05 2.56
C SER A 234 -6.53 11.19 1.30
N PHE A 235 -6.59 11.81 0.13
CA PHE A 235 -6.64 11.11 -1.16
C PHE A 235 -5.33 10.36 -1.43
N GLN A 236 -4.18 11.03 -1.29
CA GLN A 236 -2.86 10.42 -1.50
C GLN A 236 -2.53 9.33 -0.47
N GLN A 237 -3.13 9.38 0.71
CA GLN A 237 -3.02 8.35 1.76
C GLN A 237 -4.00 7.18 1.57
N PHE A 238 -4.77 7.17 0.48
CA PHE A 238 -5.75 6.14 0.14
C PHE A 238 -6.90 6.02 1.17
N LEU A 239 -7.25 7.11 1.86
CA LEU A 239 -8.36 7.13 2.84
C LEU A 239 -9.74 7.25 2.18
N PHE A 240 -9.76 7.77 0.96
CA PHE A 240 -10.91 7.72 0.05
C PHE A 240 -10.43 7.61 -1.39
N SER A 241 -11.32 7.24 -2.30
CA SER A 241 -11.03 7.18 -3.75
C SER A 241 -12.19 7.70 -4.59
N LEU A 242 -11.94 7.88 -5.89
CA LEU A 242 -12.94 8.23 -6.89
C LEU A 242 -13.25 7.00 -7.75
N GLU A 243 -14.43 6.40 -7.58
CA GLU A 243 -14.87 5.21 -8.32
C GLU A 243 -15.78 5.60 -9.50
N SER A 244 -15.57 5.04 -10.68
CA SER A 244 -16.42 5.31 -11.86
C SER A 244 -17.84 4.76 -11.67
N ASP A 245 -18.86 5.57 -11.97
CA ASP A 245 -20.28 5.18 -11.85
C ASP A 245 -20.92 4.75 -13.19
N GLN A 246 -20.15 4.06 -14.05
CA GLN A 246 -20.55 3.65 -15.42
C GLN A 246 -20.81 4.80 -16.40
N VAL A 247 -21.06 6.02 -15.91
CA VAL A 247 -21.14 7.24 -16.70
C VAL A 247 -19.73 7.74 -16.97
N PRO A 248 -19.34 7.95 -18.24
CA PRO A 248 -18.02 8.48 -18.59
C PRO A 248 -17.77 9.82 -17.88
N GLU A 249 -16.55 10.00 -17.37
CA GLU A 249 -16.10 11.21 -16.66
C GLU A 249 -16.81 11.54 -15.35
N GLU A 250 -17.74 10.69 -14.88
CA GLU A 250 -18.37 10.82 -13.57
C GLU A 250 -17.86 9.77 -12.57
N TYR A 251 -17.58 10.24 -11.37
CA TYR A 251 -16.99 9.46 -10.29
C TYR A 251 -17.74 9.70 -8.97
N ILE A 252 -17.87 8.65 -8.17
CA ILE A 252 -18.41 8.69 -6.82
C ILE A 252 -17.24 8.74 -5.83
N ILE A 253 -17.38 9.59 -4.81
CA ILE A 253 -16.45 9.64 -3.69
C ILE A 253 -16.73 8.45 -2.77
N VAL A 254 -15.77 7.55 -2.63
CA VAL A 254 -15.86 6.40 -1.73
C VAL A 254 -14.88 6.58 -0.59
N ALA A 255 -15.39 6.95 0.58
CA ALA A 255 -14.61 7.04 1.82
C ALA A 255 -14.66 5.71 2.57
N TYR A 256 -13.53 5.32 3.17
CA TYR A 256 -13.34 3.97 3.69
C TYR A 256 -13.50 3.86 5.22
N GLU A 257 -12.52 4.38 5.98
CA GLU A 257 -12.53 4.31 7.45
C GLU A 257 -13.34 5.46 8.09
N HIS A 258 -13.37 6.60 7.40
CA HIS A 258 -13.90 7.86 7.88
C HIS A 258 -15.05 8.34 7.00
N THR A 259 -15.88 9.23 7.54
CA THR A 259 -16.74 10.04 6.66
C THR A 259 -15.87 11.02 5.88
N ILE A 260 -16.23 11.32 4.64
CA ILE A 260 -15.51 12.32 3.84
C ILE A 260 -15.46 13.70 4.54
N SER A 261 -16.44 14.02 5.38
CA SER A 261 -16.45 15.23 6.21
C SER A 261 -15.42 15.22 7.34
N GLU A 262 -14.93 14.06 7.78
CA GLU A 262 -13.82 13.94 8.73
C GLU A 262 -12.45 14.06 8.03
N LEU A 263 -12.40 13.83 6.73
CA LEU A 263 -11.17 13.83 5.91
C LEU A 263 -10.87 15.18 5.26
N CYS A 264 -11.81 16.13 5.31
CA CYS A 264 -11.69 17.44 4.69
C CYS A 264 -12.01 18.52 5.72
N THR A 265 -11.27 19.63 5.71
CA THR A 265 -11.62 20.80 6.55
C THR A 265 -12.99 21.38 6.17
N ILE A 266 -13.38 21.24 4.90
CA ILE A 266 -14.67 21.69 4.38
C ILE A 266 -15.40 20.46 3.82
N PRO A 267 -16.66 20.21 4.21
CA PRO A 267 -17.38 19.04 3.74
C PRO A 267 -17.53 19.08 2.21
N PRO A 268 -17.57 17.92 1.53
CA PRO A 268 -17.76 17.88 0.10
C PRO A 268 -19.12 18.49 -0.25
N ARG A 269 -19.15 19.14 -1.42
CA ARG A 269 -20.38 19.76 -1.91
C ARG A 269 -21.40 18.73 -2.40
N GLN A 270 -20.89 17.59 -2.88
CA GLN A 270 -21.65 16.52 -3.50
C GLN A 270 -20.82 15.23 -3.45
N ASP A 271 -21.51 14.08 -3.46
CA ASP A 271 -20.86 12.76 -3.43
C ASP A 271 -20.37 12.30 -4.81
N ARG A 272 -20.66 13.08 -5.86
CA ARG A 272 -20.32 12.79 -7.26
C ARG A 272 -19.48 13.91 -7.85
N ILE A 273 -18.53 13.58 -8.70
CA ILE A 273 -17.64 14.52 -9.37
C ILE A 273 -17.70 14.23 -10.86
N ALA A 274 -17.90 15.27 -11.65
CA ALA A 274 -17.82 15.20 -13.11
C ALA A 274 -16.61 16.00 -13.58
N PHE A 275 -15.66 15.34 -14.24
CA PHE A 275 -14.54 16.01 -14.90
C PHE A 275 -14.94 16.39 -16.33
N CYS A 276 -15.98 17.23 -16.48
CA CYS A 276 -16.47 17.61 -17.81
C CYS A 276 -15.44 18.45 -18.57
N ALA A 277 -15.08 18.02 -19.78
CA ALA A 277 -14.34 18.82 -20.76
C ALA A 277 -15.07 20.11 -21.21
N SER A 278 -16.38 20.23 -20.91
CA SER A 278 -17.26 21.21 -21.54
C SER A 278 -17.30 22.60 -20.88
N SER A 279 -16.78 22.81 -19.68
CA SER A 279 -16.84 24.15 -19.05
C SER A 279 -15.76 25.12 -19.52
N LEU A 280 -14.64 24.64 -20.07
CA LEU A 280 -13.61 25.44 -20.73
C LEU A 280 -12.95 24.61 -21.86
N PRO A 281 -13.61 24.45 -23.03
CA PRO A 281 -13.08 23.70 -24.18
C PRO A 281 -11.77 24.26 -24.79
N GLN A 282 -11.13 25.24 -24.14
CA GLN A 282 -10.06 26.06 -24.70
C GLN A 282 -8.71 25.90 -24.01
N SER A 283 -8.62 25.25 -22.84
CA SER A 283 -7.33 25.19 -22.13
C SER A 283 -6.36 24.18 -22.74
N GLY A 284 -6.84 23.13 -23.42
CA GLY A 284 -6.00 22.04 -23.92
C GLY A 284 -5.36 21.19 -22.82
N ILE A 285 -5.72 21.42 -21.55
CA ILE A 285 -5.18 20.73 -20.39
C ILE A 285 -5.95 19.41 -20.20
N PRO A 286 -5.27 18.26 -20.09
CA PRO A 286 -5.93 16.96 -20.00
C PRO A 286 -6.73 16.79 -18.70
N SER A 287 -7.88 16.14 -18.81
CA SER A 287 -8.66 15.65 -17.66
C SER A 287 -7.89 14.55 -16.92
N PRO A 288 -8.24 14.28 -15.64
CA PRO A 288 -7.67 13.16 -14.90
C PRO A 288 -7.81 11.83 -15.65
N SER A 289 -6.71 11.08 -15.76
CA SER A 289 -6.67 9.80 -16.47
C SER A 289 -7.62 8.80 -15.80
N PRO A 290 -8.62 8.24 -16.53
CA PRO A 290 -9.51 7.24 -15.98
C PRO A 290 -8.77 5.99 -15.49
N LEU A 291 -7.67 5.63 -16.16
CA LEU A 291 -6.82 4.50 -15.77
C LEU A 291 -6.14 4.75 -14.42
N PHE A 292 -5.56 5.93 -14.21
CA PHE A 292 -4.95 6.29 -12.92
C PHE A 292 -5.98 6.30 -11.79
N LEU A 293 -7.17 6.86 -12.03
CA LEU A 293 -8.27 6.84 -11.06
C LEU A 293 -8.70 5.41 -10.71
N GLN A 294 -8.80 4.53 -11.70
CA GLN A 294 -9.12 3.11 -11.48
C GLN A 294 -8.04 2.40 -10.67
N ILE A 295 -6.75 2.64 -10.97
CA ILE A 295 -5.62 2.09 -10.23
C ILE A 295 -5.68 2.56 -8.77
N HIS A 296 -5.82 3.87 -8.54
CA HIS A 296 -5.89 4.45 -7.19
C HIS A 296 -7.07 3.87 -6.40
N ALA A 297 -8.26 3.82 -6.99
CA ALA A 297 -9.44 3.26 -6.34
C ALA A 297 -9.27 1.78 -5.99
N THR A 298 -8.74 0.99 -6.93
CA THR A 298 -8.49 -0.45 -6.71
C THR A 298 -7.50 -0.68 -5.56
N ILE A 299 -6.38 0.06 -5.56
CA ILE A 299 -5.37 -0.03 -4.50
C ILE A 299 -5.95 0.43 -3.16
N SER A 300 -6.71 1.53 -3.12
CA SER A 300 -7.35 2.05 -1.91
C SER A 300 -8.27 1.01 -1.28
N LYS A 301 -9.13 0.42 -2.09
CA LYS A 301 -10.08 -0.60 -1.66
C LYS A 301 -9.38 -1.84 -1.09
N ILE A 302 -8.28 -2.28 -1.71
CA ILE A 302 -7.49 -3.41 -1.20
C ILE A 302 -6.81 -3.05 0.12
N LEU A 303 -6.15 -1.89 0.20
CA LEU A 303 -5.49 -1.41 1.41
C LEU A 303 -6.45 -1.38 2.60
N PHE A 304 -7.68 -0.90 2.37
CA PHE A 304 -8.73 -0.84 3.38
C PHE A 304 -9.27 -2.23 3.75
N LEU A 305 -9.83 -2.98 2.78
CA LEU A 305 -10.51 -4.25 3.06
C LEU A 305 -9.55 -5.32 3.62
N SER A 306 -8.25 -5.25 3.26
CA SER A 306 -7.23 -6.16 3.80
C SER A 306 -6.57 -5.66 5.08
N ARG A 307 -6.84 -4.41 5.50
CA ARG A 307 -6.14 -3.68 6.56
C ARG A 307 -4.64 -3.53 6.33
N ALA A 308 -4.15 -3.80 5.12
CA ALA A 308 -2.76 -3.58 4.76
C ALA A 308 -2.38 -2.10 4.90
N GLY A 309 -3.32 -1.17 4.66
CA GLY A 309 -3.14 0.25 4.88
C GLY A 309 -2.69 0.57 6.31
N GLU A 310 -3.51 0.22 7.31
CA GLU A 310 -3.18 0.44 8.72
C GLU A 310 -1.83 -0.18 9.13
N VAL A 311 -1.52 -1.36 8.58
CA VAL A 311 -0.27 -2.08 8.88
C VAL A 311 0.94 -1.31 8.34
N ILE A 312 0.83 -0.78 7.12
CA ILE A 312 1.86 0.07 6.52
C ILE A 312 2.03 1.35 7.33
N ASP A 313 0.94 1.99 7.76
CA ASP A 313 1.00 3.21 8.60
C ASP A 313 1.77 2.95 9.89
N ARG A 314 1.47 1.85 10.60
CA ARG A 314 2.19 1.47 11.82
C ARG A 314 3.67 1.13 11.58
N ILE A 315 4.00 0.54 10.43
CA ILE A 315 5.39 0.28 10.05
C ILE A 315 6.12 1.60 9.81
N ASN A 316 5.50 2.52 9.09
CA ASN A 316 6.09 3.83 8.76
C ASN A 316 6.26 4.67 10.03
N ASP A 317 5.30 4.65 10.96
CA ASP A 317 5.41 5.28 12.28
C ASP A 317 6.55 4.68 13.12
N PHE A 318 6.68 3.34 13.09
CA PHE A 318 7.75 2.65 13.81
C PHE A 318 9.14 2.96 13.27
N LEU A 319 9.31 3.00 11.94
CA LEU A 319 10.57 3.37 11.31
C LEU A 319 10.88 4.87 11.47
N GLY A 320 9.83 5.69 11.53
CA GLY A 320 9.90 7.15 11.58
C GLY A 320 10.00 7.75 10.18
N ARG A 321 9.25 8.84 9.94
CA ARG A 321 9.12 9.49 8.61
C ARG A 321 10.45 9.90 7.96
N SER A 322 11.48 10.18 8.77
CA SER A 322 12.80 10.58 8.26
C SER A 322 13.74 9.41 8.00
N HIS A 323 13.28 8.16 8.17
CA HIS A 323 14.12 6.99 7.99
C HIS A 323 14.54 6.83 6.51
N PRO A 324 15.84 6.62 6.21
CA PRO A 324 16.34 6.55 4.84
C PRO A 324 15.65 5.51 3.95
N VAL A 325 15.15 4.44 4.57
CA VAL A 325 14.45 3.36 3.86
C VAL A 325 13.11 3.79 3.29
N LEU A 326 12.35 4.63 4.02
CA LEU A 326 11.07 5.15 3.54
C LEU A 326 11.31 6.06 2.34
N ARG A 327 12.31 6.94 2.43
CA ARG A 327 12.71 7.86 1.33
C ARG A 327 13.15 7.15 0.06
N ARG A 328 13.74 5.96 0.19
CA ARG A 328 14.20 5.16 -0.95
C ARG A 328 13.14 4.20 -1.49
N LEU A 329 11.99 4.10 -0.81
CA LEU A 329 10.97 3.09 -1.10
C LEU A 329 11.59 1.67 -1.21
N ASP A 330 12.55 1.36 -0.33
CA ASP A 330 13.25 0.07 -0.34
C ASP A 330 12.63 -0.88 0.70
N PHE A 331 11.59 -1.60 0.26
CA PHE A 331 10.88 -2.53 1.13
C PHE A 331 11.78 -3.64 1.70
N GLU A 332 12.75 -4.15 0.93
CA GLU A 332 13.61 -5.23 1.42
C GLU A 332 14.54 -4.72 2.53
N SER A 333 15.08 -3.50 2.39
CA SER A 333 15.79 -2.86 3.51
C SER A 333 14.88 -2.65 4.72
N ALA A 334 13.61 -2.24 4.52
CA ALA A 334 12.65 -2.05 5.60
C ALA A 334 12.41 -3.35 6.36
N LYS A 335 12.13 -4.42 5.61
CA LYS A 335 11.92 -5.76 6.13
C LYS A 335 13.13 -6.27 6.91
N VAL A 336 14.35 -6.09 6.39
CA VAL A 336 15.58 -6.45 7.13
C VAL A 336 15.68 -5.66 8.44
N THR A 337 15.40 -4.35 8.43
CA THR A 337 15.37 -3.53 9.66
C THR A 337 14.35 -4.05 10.68
N LEU A 338 13.14 -4.42 10.23
CA LEU A 338 12.07 -4.95 11.09
C LEU A 338 12.44 -6.32 11.68
N GLU A 339 13.02 -7.22 10.88
CA GLU A 339 13.49 -8.55 11.31
C GLU A 339 14.65 -8.47 12.32
N LEU A 340 15.58 -7.52 12.11
CA LEU A 340 16.67 -7.25 13.04
C LEU A 340 16.15 -6.69 14.37
N SER A 341 15.26 -5.70 14.33
CA SER A 341 14.64 -5.13 15.53
C SER A 341 13.98 -6.21 16.38
N GLU A 342 13.23 -7.10 15.74
CA GLU A 342 12.58 -8.22 16.42
C GLU A 342 13.60 -9.19 17.05
N SER A 343 14.68 -9.51 16.32
CA SER A 343 15.74 -10.38 16.81
C SER A 343 16.44 -9.80 18.05
N VAL A 344 16.69 -8.48 18.04
CA VAL A 344 17.28 -7.75 19.17
C VAL A 344 16.36 -7.77 20.39
N GLU A 345 15.07 -7.49 20.22
CA GLU A 345 14.08 -7.56 21.31
C GLU A 345 14.02 -8.96 21.94
N ARG A 346 14.05 -10.03 21.13
CA ARG A 346 14.09 -11.41 21.61
C ARG A 346 15.36 -11.71 22.42
N MET A 347 16.52 -11.20 21.99
CA MET A 347 17.78 -11.36 22.74
C MET A 347 17.69 -10.71 24.13
N PHE A 348 17.17 -9.49 24.22
CA PHE A 348 17.01 -8.80 25.50
C PHE A 348 15.98 -9.47 26.41
N ALA A 349 14.83 -9.91 25.87
CA ALA A 349 13.82 -10.64 26.64
C ALA A 349 14.39 -11.95 27.24
N SER A 350 15.16 -12.71 26.46
CA SER A 350 15.80 -13.94 26.96
C SER A 350 16.84 -13.69 28.04
N SER A 351 17.56 -12.55 27.96
CA SER A 351 18.59 -12.16 28.93
C SER A 351 17.96 -11.77 30.27
N ASN A 352 16.86 -11.03 30.24
CA ASN A 352 16.11 -10.65 31.44
C ASN A 352 15.52 -11.88 32.16
N VAL A 353 15.02 -12.87 31.42
CA VAL A 353 14.52 -14.12 32.02
C VAL A 353 15.66 -14.90 32.68
N LYS A 354 16.83 -14.98 32.06
CA LYS A 354 18.02 -15.63 32.65
C LYS A 354 18.50 -14.92 33.92
N GLN A 355 18.55 -13.58 33.91
CA GLN A 355 18.91 -12.81 35.11
C GLN A 355 17.91 -12.99 36.24
N LYS A 356 16.60 -13.00 35.94
CA LYS A 356 15.55 -13.25 36.95
C LYS A 356 15.66 -14.64 37.56
N LYS A 357 15.93 -15.68 36.75
CA LYS A 357 16.14 -17.05 37.25
C LYS A 357 17.37 -17.15 38.15
N ARG A 358 18.48 -16.49 37.81
CA ARG A 358 19.69 -16.46 38.66
C ARG A 358 19.45 -15.79 40.01
N ARG A 359 18.74 -14.66 40.03
CA ARG A 359 18.37 -14.00 41.29
C ARG A 359 17.47 -14.86 42.17
N LEU A 360 16.58 -15.65 41.56
CA LEU A 360 15.71 -16.58 42.30
C LEU A 360 16.53 -17.76 42.86
N SER A 361 17.44 -18.36 42.09
CA SER A 361 18.30 -19.44 42.60
C SER A 361 19.24 -18.95 43.71
N GLU A 362 19.86 -17.76 43.54
CA GLU A 362 20.70 -17.15 44.57
C GLU A 362 19.90 -16.81 45.84
N SER A 363 18.60 -16.52 45.72
CA SER A 363 17.73 -16.29 46.89
C SER A 363 17.28 -17.58 47.58
N GLU A 364 17.13 -18.69 46.85
CA GLU A 364 16.79 -19.99 47.45
C GLU A 364 17.98 -20.56 48.23
N ASP A 365 19.20 -20.44 47.72
CA ASP A 365 20.42 -20.86 48.40
C ASP A 365 20.65 -20.09 49.73
N LEU A 366 20.17 -18.84 49.83
CA LEU A 366 20.30 -18.05 51.06
C LEU A 366 19.33 -18.47 52.19
N TYR A 367 18.27 -19.23 51.88
CA TYR A 367 17.27 -19.65 52.86
C TYR A 367 17.45 -21.10 53.36
N GLU A 368 18.24 -21.94 52.69
CA GLU A 368 18.53 -23.30 53.17
C GLU A 368 19.49 -23.34 54.38
N ASP A 369 20.25 -22.27 54.62
CA ASP A 369 21.22 -22.18 55.72
C ASP A 369 20.69 -21.49 56.98
N ILE A 370 19.38 -21.23 57.08
CA ILE A 370 18.79 -20.78 58.35
C ILE A 370 18.61 -22.01 59.25
N PRO A 371 19.43 -22.21 60.31
CA PRO A 371 19.25 -23.32 61.22
C PRO A 371 17.83 -23.26 61.78
N ARG A 372 17.06 -24.35 61.57
CA ARG A 372 15.72 -24.52 62.14
C ARG A 372 15.82 -24.28 63.64
N ARG A 373 15.46 -23.07 64.08
CA ARG A 373 15.34 -22.75 65.49
C ARG A 373 14.25 -23.65 66.03
N GLU A 374 14.64 -24.64 66.83
CA GLU A 374 13.70 -25.46 67.57
C GLU A 374 12.72 -24.55 68.33
N PRO A 375 11.41 -24.81 68.24
CA PRO A 375 10.42 -24.02 68.95
C PRO A 375 10.69 -24.13 70.45
N LYS A 376 11.14 -23.03 71.07
CA LYS A 376 11.28 -22.94 72.52
C LYS A 376 9.92 -23.22 73.16
N LYS A 377 9.80 -24.35 73.85
CA LYS A 377 8.65 -24.69 74.70
C LYS A 377 8.45 -23.58 75.73
N ARG A 378 7.40 -22.78 75.58
CA ARG A 378 6.92 -21.86 76.61
C ARG A 378 6.45 -22.71 77.80
N LYS A 379 7.17 -22.63 78.93
CA LYS A 379 6.63 -23.06 80.22
C LYS A 379 5.57 -22.06 80.63
N VAL A 380 4.34 -22.53 80.76
CA VAL A 380 3.25 -21.85 81.44
C VAL A 380 3.51 -22.01 82.94
N ILE A 381 3.68 -20.90 83.66
CA ILE A 381 3.58 -20.78 85.11
C ILE A 381 2.66 -19.61 85.38
#